data_AF-A0A420Z7S5-F1
#
_entry.id   AF-A0A420Z7S5-F1
#
_cell.length_a   1.000
_cell.length_b   1.000
_cell.length_c   1.000
_cell.angle_alpha   90.00
_cell.angle_beta   90.00
_cell.angle_gamma   90.00
#
_symmetry.space_group_name_H-M   'P 1'
#
loop_
_entity.id
_entity.type
_entity.pdbx_description
1 polymer ?
#
loop_
_entity_poly.entity_id
_entity_poly.type
_entity_poly.pdbx_seq_one_letter_code
_entity_poly.pdbx_strand_id
1 'polypeptide(L)'
;MKIVDDGTNLRWYFNNALGYTTSSFGASKFHVAAYRYGADVDLWVDLFRVRKYTDPEPQVLVGDKEYSSNHPAPPINLQSSSGLFWDTGKTWINYTWEADPNSVMSDSYNVSLNGVWYNGSSQTYRNVTIDFPKWANISVYSYNATYGTLSNQSVDGEEHALISLATIYRKVDEGVNVTGGNTTVSAMTGLVIGNTLIYGILFIISVLFLGYSFVDNKNRLYGNVVAAFSSAIMFFTLSVWSVTGNVLYGEESAVMAKSLSFLCVMLGVVAVLYTIGMILEIIAMKAEEEEKALLDGRII
;
A
#
# COMPACT_ATOMS: atom_id res chain seq x y z
N MET A 1 -37.71 -53.03 -10.99
CA MET A 1 -38.77 -52.01 -11.15
C MET A 1 -39.86 -52.59 -12.05
N LYS A 2 -41.13 -52.60 -11.61
CA LYS A 2 -42.27 -53.10 -12.42
C LYS A 2 -43.16 -51.90 -12.76
N ILE A 3 -43.48 -51.71 -14.04
CA ILE A 3 -44.43 -50.69 -14.49
C ILE A 3 -45.73 -51.38 -14.90
N VAL A 4 -46.88 -50.85 -14.46
CA VAL A 4 -48.22 -51.33 -14.79
C VAL A 4 -49.04 -50.14 -15.23
N ASP A 5 -49.60 -50.21 -16.43
CA ASP A 5 -50.58 -49.25 -16.94
C ASP A 5 -51.98 -49.86 -16.79
N ASP A 6 -52.88 -49.16 -16.10
CA ASP A 6 -54.27 -49.59 -15.92
C ASP A 6 -55.27 -48.80 -16.79
N GLY A 7 -54.77 -47.98 -17.72
CA GLY A 7 -55.58 -47.15 -18.62
C GLY A 7 -55.99 -45.79 -18.02
N THR A 8 -55.73 -45.56 -16.74
CA THR A 8 -56.00 -44.30 -16.05
C THR A 8 -54.77 -43.72 -15.37
N ASN A 9 -53.88 -44.57 -14.84
CA ASN A 9 -52.64 -44.14 -14.20
C ASN A 9 -51.49 -45.06 -14.58
N LEU A 10 -50.30 -44.48 -14.76
CA LEU A 10 -49.06 -45.24 -14.81
C LEU A 10 -48.58 -45.52 -13.38
N ARG A 11 -48.52 -46.80 -13.00
CA ARG A 11 -48.03 -47.26 -11.70
C ARG A 11 -46.65 -47.88 -11.84
N TRP A 12 -45.77 -47.61 -10.89
CA TRP A 12 -44.39 -48.10 -10.89
C TRP A 12 -44.01 -48.56 -9.49
N TYR A 13 -43.42 -49.76 -9.41
CA TYR A 13 -43.07 -50.41 -8.15
C TYR A 13 -41.55 -50.51 -8.00
N PHE A 14 -41.03 -50.01 -6.88
CA PHE A 14 -39.65 -50.15 -6.44
C PHE A 14 -39.61 -50.81 -5.05
N ASN A 15 -39.03 -52.01 -4.93
CA ASN A 15 -38.93 -52.75 -3.66
C ASN A 15 -40.24 -52.77 -2.85
N ASN A 16 -41.36 -53.10 -3.52
CA ASN A 16 -42.72 -53.11 -2.98
C ASN A 16 -43.30 -51.75 -2.55
N ALA A 17 -42.58 -50.64 -2.75
CA ALA A 17 -43.14 -49.30 -2.66
C ALA A 17 -43.88 -48.95 -3.97
N LEU A 18 -45.12 -48.49 -3.85
CA LEU A 18 -45.96 -48.06 -4.97
C LEU A 18 -45.74 -46.56 -5.21
N GLY A 19 -45.19 -46.22 -6.37
CA GLY A 19 -45.32 -44.90 -6.96
C GLY A 19 -46.46 -44.92 -7.98
N TYR A 20 -47.29 -43.89 -7.98
CA TYR A 20 -48.28 -43.65 -9.03
C TYR A 20 -48.22 -42.19 -9.45
N THR A 21 -48.58 -41.93 -10.69
CA THR A 21 -48.71 -40.55 -11.20
C THR A 21 -50.19 -40.26 -11.34
N THR A 22 -50.65 -39.15 -10.78
CA THR A 22 -51.95 -38.57 -11.13
C THR A 22 -51.68 -37.44 -12.10
N SER A 23 -52.01 -37.64 -13.36
CA SER A 23 -51.98 -36.54 -14.32
C SER A 23 -53.35 -35.86 -14.32
N SER A 24 -53.43 -34.61 -13.87
CA SER A 24 -54.55 -33.75 -14.20
C SER A 24 -54.15 -32.95 -15.44
N PHE A 25 -54.84 -33.15 -16.55
CA PHE A 25 -54.65 -32.34 -17.75
C PHE A 25 -55.07 -30.90 -17.42
N GLY A 26 -54.10 -30.06 -17.06
CA GLY A 26 -54.30 -28.65 -16.69
C GLY A 26 -53.23 -28.05 -15.78
N ALA A 27 -52.41 -28.87 -15.11
CA ALA A 27 -51.33 -28.36 -14.26
C ALA A 27 -49.95 -28.78 -14.80
N SER A 28 -49.06 -27.82 -15.01
CA SER A 28 -47.67 -27.98 -15.47
C SER A 28 -46.74 -28.67 -14.45
N LYS A 29 -47.29 -29.45 -13.51
CA LYS A 29 -46.56 -30.02 -12.38
C LYS A 29 -46.68 -31.54 -12.39
N PHE A 30 -45.53 -32.20 -12.49
CA PHE A 30 -45.39 -33.64 -12.31
C PHE A 30 -45.11 -33.91 -10.82
N HIS A 31 -46.09 -34.47 -10.10
CA HIS A 31 -45.91 -34.88 -8.71
C HIS A 31 -45.61 -36.38 -8.65
N VAL A 32 -44.48 -36.75 -8.03
CA VAL A 32 -44.20 -38.12 -7.62
C VAL A 32 -44.33 -38.17 -6.11
N ALA A 33 -45.41 -38.75 -5.61
CA ALA A 33 -45.56 -39.03 -4.19
C ALA A 33 -45.17 -40.48 -3.90
N ALA A 34 -44.24 -40.68 -2.97
CA ALA A 34 -43.93 -41.99 -2.42
C ALA A 34 -44.55 -42.10 -1.02
N TYR A 35 -45.62 -42.88 -0.89
CA TYR A 35 -46.26 -43.10 0.42
C TYR A 35 -45.50 -44.18 1.20
N ARG A 36 -44.74 -43.76 2.22
CA ARG A 36 -44.30 -44.65 3.29
C ARG A 36 -44.37 -43.93 4.63
N TYR A 37 -45.24 -44.40 5.53
CA TYR A 37 -45.32 -43.94 6.93
C TYR A 37 -45.58 -42.43 7.13
N GLY A 38 -46.48 -41.83 6.35
CA GLY A 38 -47.11 -40.55 6.73
C GLY A 38 -46.28 -39.28 6.59
N ALA A 39 -45.16 -39.30 5.86
CA ALA A 39 -44.41 -38.12 5.48
C ALA A 39 -44.36 -37.99 3.95
N ASP A 40 -44.77 -36.84 3.44
CA ASP A 40 -44.63 -36.50 2.03
C ASP A 40 -43.18 -36.09 1.76
N VAL A 41 -42.52 -36.79 0.82
CA VAL A 41 -41.21 -36.39 0.31
C VAL A 41 -41.42 -35.79 -1.08
N ASP A 42 -41.25 -34.47 -1.18
CA ASP A 42 -41.26 -33.76 -2.45
C ASP A 42 -39.95 -34.03 -3.20
N LEU A 43 -40.05 -34.75 -4.31
CA LEU A 43 -38.95 -34.95 -5.25
C LEU A 43 -39.15 -34.04 -6.46
N TRP A 44 -38.27 -33.07 -6.63
CA TRP A 44 -38.21 -32.24 -7.84
C TRP A 44 -37.39 -32.96 -8.90
N VAL A 45 -38.01 -33.28 -10.04
CA VAL A 45 -37.34 -33.92 -11.17
C VAL A 45 -37.28 -32.92 -12.32
N ASP A 46 -36.09 -32.38 -12.60
CA ASP A 46 -35.89 -31.35 -13.63
C ASP A 46 -36.00 -31.88 -15.08
N LEU A 47 -35.83 -33.19 -15.31
CA LEU A 47 -35.86 -33.73 -16.68
C LEU A 47 -36.25 -35.22 -16.75
N PHE A 48 -37.31 -35.53 -17.51
CA PHE A 48 -37.61 -36.89 -17.96
C PHE A 48 -37.07 -37.11 -19.37
N ARG A 49 -36.22 -38.12 -19.58
CA ARG A 49 -35.87 -38.61 -20.92
C ARG A 49 -36.43 -40.02 -21.10
N VAL A 50 -37.28 -40.19 -22.10
CA VAL A 50 -37.76 -41.50 -22.56
C VAL A 50 -36.93 -41.89 -23.78
N ARG A 51 -36.41 -43.13 -23.79
CA ARG A 51 -35.60 -43.69 -24.89
C ARG A 51 -36.31 -44.91 -25.50
N LYS A 52 -36.00 -45.20 -26.76
CA LYS A 52 -36.49 -46.41 -27.43
C LYS A 52 -35.72 -47.64 -26.90
N TYR A 53 -36.39 -48.77 -26.83
CA TYR A 53 -35.97 -50.00 -26.12
C TYR A 53 -34.65 -50.63 -26.63
N THR A 54 -34.14 -50.19 -27.79
CA THR A 54 -32.99 -50.79 -28.48
C THR A 54 -31.68 -50.03 -28.33
N ASP A 55 -31.68 -48.86 -27.68
CA ASP A 55 -30.43 -48.15 -27.43
C ASP A 55 -29.60 -48.91 -26.38
N PRO A 56 -28.25 -48.93 -26.46
CA PRO A 56 -27.40 -49.51 -25.42
C PRO A 56 -27.52 -48.71 -24.10
N GLU A 57 -27.45 -49.40 -22.97
CA GLU A 57 -27.55 -48.78 -21.64
C GLU A 57 -26.40 -47.79 -21.44
N PRO A 58 -26.66 -46.55 -20.99
CA PRO A 58 -25.59 -45.59 -20.79
C PRO A 58 -24.75 -46.10 -19.62
N GLN A 59 -23.47 -46.35 -19.89
CA GLN A 59 -22.50 -46.74 -18.88
C GLN A 59 -22.14 -45.49 -18.07
N VAL A 60 -23.02 -45.11 -17.13
CA VAL A 60 -22.73 -44.04 -16.17
C VAL A 60 -22.07 -44.69 -14.95
N LEU A 61 -20.78 -44.45 -14.77
CA LEU A 61 -20.10 -44.73 -13.51
C LEU A 61 -20.63 -43.76 -12.46
N VAL A 62 -21.27 -44.30 -11.41
CA VAL A 62 -21.74 -43.53 -10.26
C VAL A 62 -20.53 -42.91 -9.57
N GLY A 63 -20.36 -41.59 -9.71
CA GLY A 63 -19.23 -40.84 -9.14
C GLY A 63 -18.46 -39.98 -10.15
N ASP A 64 -18.65 -40.19 -11.44
CA ASP A 64 -18.15 -39.27 -12.45
C ASP A 64 -19.01 -38.01 -12.41
N LYS A 65 -18.45 -36.91 -11.87
CA LYS A 65 -19.03 -35.59 -12.08
C LYS A 65 -19.10 -35.37 -13.60
N GLU A 66 -20.30 -35.27 -14.16
CA GLU A 66 -20.54 -34.61 -15.44
C GLU A 66 -20.22 -33.12 -15.29
N TYR A 67 -18.94 -32.79 -15.18
CA TYR A 67 -18.39 -31.51 -15.58
C TYR A 67 -16.99 -31.80 -16.09
N SER A 68 -16.91 -32.37 -17.30
CA SER A 68 -15.90 -31.85 -18.22
C SER A 68 -16.36 -30.42 -18.51
N SER A 69 -16.05 -29.52 -17.58
CA SER A 69 -16.23 -28.11 -17.77
C SER A 69 -15.31 -27.76 -18.93
N ASN A 70 -15.87 -27.67 -20.13
CA ASN A 70 -15.18 -27.15 -21.32
C ASN A 70 -14.72 -25.70 -21.13
N HIS A 71 -14.88 -25.12 -19.93
CA HIS A 71 -14.34 -23.84 -19.55
C HIS A 71 -12.86 -24.00 -19.17
N PRO A 72 -11.97 -23.17 -19.71
CA PRO A 72 -10.60 -23.10 -19.24
C PRO A 72 -10.55 -22.64 -17.78
N ALA A 73 -9.49 -23.00 -17.06
CA ALA A 73 -9.24 -22.42 -15.74
C ALA A 73 -8.88 -20.93 -15.88
N PRO A 74 -9.26 -20.07 -14.91
CA PRO A 74 -8.89 -18.66 -14.93
C PRO A 74 -7.36 -18.48 -14.91
N PRO A 75 -6.84 -17.35 -15.41
CA PRO A 75 -5.42 -17.04 -15.27
C PRO A 75 -5.06 -16.83 -13.79
N ILE A 76 -3.77 -16.97 -13.47
CA ILE A 76 -3.23 -16.83 -12.11
C ILE A 76 -2.16 -15.74 -12.04
N ASN A 77 -1.72 -15.39 -10.83
CA ASN A 77 -0.60 -14.48 -10.57
C ASN A 77 -0.71 -13.13 -11.30
N LEU A 78 -1.90 -12.53 -11.32
CA LEU A 78 -2.06 -11.17 -11.83
C LEU A 78 -1.28 -10.19 -10.94
N GLN A 79 -0.37 -9.46 -11.54
CA GLN A 79 0.46 -8.43 -10.92
C GLN A 79 0.39 -7.16 -11.75
N SER A 80 0.52 -6.01 -11.07
CA SER A 80 0.64 -4.70 -11.69
C SER A 80 2.01 -4.11 -11.37
N SER A 81 2.55 -3.38 -12.34
CA SER A 81 3.68 -2.48 -12.16
C SER A 81 3.36 -1.16 -12.85
N SER A 82 3.78 -0.05 -12.25
CA SER A 82 3.46 1.27 -12.75
C SER A 82 4.65 2.23 -12.69
N GLY A 83 4.64 3.23 -13.57
CA GLY A 83 5.66 4.27 -13.60
C GLY A 83 5.17 5.53 -14.32
N LEU A 84 5.83 6.66 -14.03
CA LEU A 84 5.41 7.97 -14.53
C LEU A 84 6.24 8.40 -15.74
N PHE A 85 5.56 8.86 -16.80
CA PHE A 85 6.13 9.70 -17.84
C PHE A 85 6.13 11.16 -17.34
N TRP A 86 7.29 11.57 -16.87
CA TRP A 86 7.62 12.91 -16.36
C TRP A 86 7.35 14.11 -17.28
N ASP A 87 7.50 13.99 -18.59
CA ASP A 87 7.36 15.04 -19.60
C ASP A 87 5.89 15.32 -19.99
N THR A 88 5.06 14.28 -19.90
CA THR A 88 3.69 14.26 -20.42
C THR A 88 2.64 14.18 -19.32
N GLY A 89 3.05 13.95 -18.06
CA GLY A 89 2.14 13.83 -16.92
C GLY A 89 1.25 12.58 -17.00
N LYS A 90 1.73 11.54 -17.68
CA LYS A 90 1.02 10.27 -17.87
C LYS A 90 1.67 9.18 -17.05
N THR A 91 0.90 8.15 -16.70
CA THR A 91 1.39 6.96 -16.00
C THR A 91 1.23 5.77 -16.93
N TRP A 92 2.29 4.98 -17.10
CA TRP A 92 2.18 3.65 -17.67
C TRP A 92 1.88 2.65 -16.55
N ILE A 93 0.99 1.71 -16.86
CA ILE A 93 0.71 0.55 -16.03
C ILE A 93 0.90 -0.68 -16.91
N ASN A 94 1.63 -1.66 -16.41
CA ASN A 94 1.80 -2.97 -17.01
C ASN A 94 1.17 -4.01 -16.09
N TYR A 95 0.12 -4.66 -16.57
CA TYR A 95 -0.46 -5.83 -15.93
C TYR A 95 0.14 -7.09 -16.53
N THR A 96 0.59 -8.01 -15.71
CA THR A 96 1.11 -9.32 -16.11
C THR A 96 0.35 -10.41 -15.38
N TRP A 97 0.05 -11.51 -16.05
CA TRP A 97 -0.56 -12.70 -15.45
C TRP A 97 0.12 -13.95 -15.98
N GLU A 98 -0.27 -15.11 -15.47
CA GLU A 98 0.23 -16.41 -15.89
C GLU A 98 -0.92 -17.32 -16.29
N ALA A 99 -0.63 -18.26 -17.20
CA ALA A 99 -1.55 -19.36 -17.47
C ALA A 99 -1.61 -20.29 -16.24
N ASP A 100 -2.80 -20.73 -15.86
CA ASP A 100 -2.90 -21.82 -14.87
C ASP A 100 -2.34 -23.11 -15.51
N PRO A 101 -1.30 -23.73 -14.93
CA PRO A 101 -0.72 -24.96 -15.47
C PRO A 101 -1.70 -26.14 -15.46
N ASN A 102 -2.78 -26.07 -14.67
CA ASN A 102 -3.86 -27.05 -14.67
C ASN A 102 -4.94 -26.74 -15.73
N SER A 103 -4.82 -25.63 -16.44
CA SER A 103 -5.71 -25.28 -17.54
C SER A 103 -5.37 -26.11 -18.77
N VAL A 104 -6.15 -27.15 -19.01
CA VAL A 104 -6.01 -28.03 -20.18
C VAL A 104 -6.53 -27.40 -21.48
N MET A 105 -7.07 -26.17 -21.44
CA MET A 105 -7.99 -25.66 -22.46
C MET A 105 -7.86 -24.16 -22.76
N SER A 106 -6.78 -23.48 -22.38
CA SER A 106 -6.63 -22.04 -22.66
C SER A 106 -5.86 -21.78 -23.96
N ASP A 107 -6.53 -21.24 -24.98
CA ASP A 107 -5.92 -20.87 -26.26
C ASP A 107 -5.51 -19.39 -26.31
N SER A 108 -6.26 -18.52 -25.62
CA SER A 108 -6.02 -17.07 -25.60
C SER A 108 -6.68 -16.42 -24.37
N TYR A 109 -6.61 -15.10 -24.25
CA TYR A 109 -7.20 -14.30 -23.19
C TYR A 109 -8.15 -13.24 -23.73
N ASN A 110 -9.22 -13.01 -22.96
CA ASN A 110 -10.12 -11.88 -23.12
C ASN A 110 -9.91 -10.92 -21.94
N VAL A 111 -9.50 -9.70 -22.25
CA VAL A 111 -9.08 -8.69 -21.26
C VAL A 111 -10.04 -7.52 -21.32
N SER A 112 -10.75 -7.24 -20.23
CA SER A 112 -11.45 -5.98 -20.03
C SER A 112 -10.53 -5.02 -19.29
N LEU A 113 -10.32 -3.82 -19.83
CA LEU A 113 -9.51 -2.78 -19.21
C LEU A 113 -10.32 -1.48 -19.22
N ASN A 114 -10.67 -0.96 -18.04
CA ASN A 114 -11.56 0.20 -17.87
C ASN A 114 -12.88 0.05 -18.67
N GLY A 115 -13.41 -1.18 -18.75
CA GLY A 115 -14.63 -1.51 -19.48
C GLY A 115 -14.46 -1.70 -20.99
N VAL A 116 -13.25 -1.55 -21.53
CA VAL A 116 -12.94 -1.82 -22.95
C VAL A 116 -12.38 -3.23 -23.10
N TRP A 117 -13.01 -4.02 -23.96
CA TRP A 117 -12.63 -5.41 -24.21
C TRP A 117 -11.56 -5.56 -25.29
N TYR A 118 -10.56 -6.39 -25.01
CA TYR A 118 -9.49 -6.80 -25.91
C TYR A 118 -9.42 -8.33 -25.91
N ASN A 119 -9.91 -8.93 -26.99
CA ASN A 119 -10.17 -10.37 -27.06
C ASN A 119 -9.21 -11.09 -28.01
N GLY A 120 -8.95 -12.37 -27.73
CA GLY A 120 -8.21 -13.26 -28.64
C GLY A 120 -6.69 -13.06 -28.64
N SER A 121 -6.11 -12.50 -27.57
CA SER A 121 -4.65 -12.34 -27.45
C SER A 121 -4.04 -13.50 -26.68
N SER A 122 -2.92 -14.06 -27.15
CA SER A 122 -2.12 -15.04 -26.41
C SER A 122 -1.09 -14.39 -25.46
N GLN A 123 -0.97 -13.06 -25.48
CA GLN A 123 -0.08 -12.32 -24.59
C GLN A 123 -0.57 -12.46 -23.14
N THR A 124 0.35 -12.65 -22.21
CA THR A 124 0.11 -12.73 -20.77
C THR A 124 0.36 -11.40 -20.05
N TYR A 125 0.28 -10.30 -20.80
CA TYR A 125 0.43 -8.96 -20.26
C TYR A 125 -0.41 -7.95 -21.04
N ARG A 126 -0.67 -6.81 -20.41
CA ARG A 126 -1.36 -5.67 -21.00
C ARG A 126 -0.78 -4.36 -20.47
N ASN A 127 -0.26 -3.56 -21.39
CA ASN A 127 0.19 -2.21 -21.11
C ASN A 127 -0.94 -1.21 -21.35
N VAL A 128 -1.06 -0.24 -20.46
CA VAL A 128 -1.93 0.92 -20.61
C VAL A 128 -1.19 2.18 -20.21
N THR A 129 -1.51 3.30 -20.85
CA THR A 129 -1.10 4.62 -20.40
C THR A 129 -2.34 5.41 -20.02
N ILE A 130 -2.37 5.91 -18.81
CA ILE A 130 -3.45 6.74 -18.26
C ILE A 130 -2.94 8.11 -17.88
N ASP A 131 -3.81 9.11 -17.86
CA ASP A 131 -3.44 10.42 -17.33
C ASP A 131 -3.33 10.36 -15.80
N PHE A 132 -2.36 11.07 -15.23
CA PHE A 132 -2.31 11.28 -13.79
C PHE A 132 -3.36 12.34 -13.37
N PRO A 133 -4.10 12.19 -12.24
CA PRO A 133 -4.09 11.12 -11.24
C PRO A 133 -5.25 10.12 -11.40
N LYS A 134 -5.36 9.44 -12.54
CA LYS A 134 -6.40 8.42 -12.75
C LYS A 134 -5.94 7.04 -12.26
N TRP A 135 -6.83 6.07 -12.37
CA TRP A 135 -6.57 4.66 -12.08
C TRP A 135 -7.02 3.81 -13.27
N ALA A 136 -6.59 2.56 -13.30
CA ALA A 136 -7.08 1.56 -14.24
C ALA A 136 -7.48 0.27 -13.51
N ASN A 137 -8.56 -0.37 -13.97
CA ASN A 137 -8.88 -1.74 -13.61
C ASN A 137 -8.74 -2.68 -14.81
N ILE A 138 -8.45 -3.93 -14.50
CA ILE A 138 -8.34 -5.01 -15.47
C ILE A 138 -9.11 -6.23 -14.96
N SER A 139 -9.80 -6.92 -15.87
CA SER A 139 -10.35 -8.25 -15.67
C SER A 139 -9.87 -9.15 -16.80
N VAL A 140 -9.24 -10.27 -16.47
CA VAL A 140 -8.68 -11.21 -17.45
C VAL A 140 -9.38 -12.55 -17.35
N TYR A 141 -9.91 -13.02 -18.48
CA TYR A 141 -10.50 -14.35 -18.63
C TYR A 141 -9.63 -15.19 -19.57
N SER A 142 -9.49 -16.48 -19.27
CA SER A 142 -8.97 -17.45 -20.22
C SER A 142 -10.05 -17.80 -21.23
N TYR A 143 -9.69 -18.01 -22.49
CA TYR A 143 -10.61 -18.34 -23.57
C TYR A 143 -10.15 -19.59 -24.32
N ASN A 144 -11.09 -20.52 -24.49
CA ASN A 144 -10.92 -21.69 -25.34
C ASN A 144 -11.59 -21.43 -26.70
N ALA A 145 -10.80 -21.38 -27.76
CA ALA A 145 -11.28 -21.15 -29.12
C ALA A 145 -11.96 -22.40 -29.72
N THR A 146 -11.55 -23.59 -29.30
CA THR A 146 -12.10 -24.87 -29.77
C THR A 146 -13.58 -25.03 -29.40
N TYR A 147 -13.97 -24.62 -28.19
CA TYR A 147 -15.33 -24.73 -27.66
C TYR A 147 -16.05 -23.38 -27.54
N GLY A 148 -15.36 -22.26 -27.78
CA GLY A 148 -15.93 -20.93 -27.68
C GLY A 148 -16.30 -20.51 -26.25
N THR A 149 -15.55 -20.98 -25.26
CA THR A 149 -15.88 -20.87 -23.83
C THR A 149 -14.87 -20.00 -23.07
N LEU A 150 -15.35 -19.20 -22.12
CA LEU A 150 -14.54 -18.44 -21.18
C LEU A 150 -14.37 -19.18 -19.86
N SER A 151 -13.32 -18.84 -19.11
CA SER A 151 -13.20 -19.26 -17.71
C SER A 151 -14.42 -18.80 -16.89
N ASN A 152 -14.82 -19.61 -15.91
CA ASN A 152 -15.99 -19.30 -15.05
C ASN A 152 -15.78 -18.06 -14.16
N GLN A 153 -14.53 -17.63 -14.01
CA GLN A 153 -14.12 -16.46 -13.24
C GLN A 153 -13.03 -15.71 -14.00
N SER A 154 -12.90 -14.41 -13.72
CA SER A 154 -11.73 -13.62 -14.09
C SER A 154 -10.71 -13.61 -12.96
N VAL A 155 -9.48 -13.25 -13.31
CA VAL A 155 -8.58 -12.60 -12.36
C VAL A 155 -8.67 -11.10 -12.56
N ASP A 156 -8.94 -10.38 -11.47
CA ASP A 156 -9.18 -8.94 -11.48
C ASP A 156 -8.05 -8.20 -10.75
N GLY A 157 -7.74 -6.99 -11.24
CA GLY A 157 -6.74 -6.13 -10.64
C GLY A 157 -7.08 -4.66 -10.82
N GLU A 158 -6.56 -3.83 -9.93
CA GLU A 158 -6.68 -2.38 -9.98
C GLU A 158 -5.33 -1.76 -9.66
N GLU A 159 -4.94 -0.74 -10.39
CA GLU A 159 -3.72 0.01 -10.13
C GLU A 159 -4.01 1.51 -10.22
N HIS A 160 -3.64 2.22 -9.17
CA HIS A 160 -3.70 3.69 -9.15
C HIS A 160 -2.41 4.26 -9.73
N ALA A 161 -2.51 5.38 -10.42
CA ALA A 161 -1.33 6.17 -10.73
C ALA A 161 -0.74 6.75 -9.43
N LEU A 162 0.14 6.00 -8.78
CA LEU A 162 0.82 6.44 -7.55
C LEU A 162 1.91 7.46 -7.89
N ILE A 163 1.98 8.53 -7.10
CA ILE A 163 3.10 9.45 -7.15
C ILE A 163 4.30 8.77 -6.48
N SER A 164 5.38 8.52 -7.23
CA SER A 164 6.67 8.16 -6.63
C SER A 164 7.22 9.34 -5.82
N LEU A 165 7.73 9.09 -4.62
CA LEU A 165 8.33 10.10 -3.74
C LEU A 165 9.43 10.91 -4.45
N ALA A 166 10.18 10.28 -5.36
CA ALA A 166 11.19 10.94 -6.20
C ALA A 166 10.61 12.00 -7.15
N THR A 167 9.36 11.85 -7.57
CA THR A 167 8.64 12.83 -8.40
C THR A 167 8.20 14.04 -7.58
N ILE A 168 7.84 13.83 -6.31
CA ILE A 168 7.48 14.92 -5.38
C ILE A 168 8.68 15.82 -5.15
N TYR A 169 9.86 15.25 -4.87
CA TYR A 169 11.08 16.02 -4.63
C TYR A 169 11.46 16.90 -5.83
N ARG A 170 11.37 16.40 -7.07
CA ARG A 170 11.76 17.16 -8.26
C ARG A 170 10.77 18.28 -8.64
N LYS A 171 9.46 18.08 -8.46
CA LYS A 171 8.43 19.13 -8.69
C LYS A 171 8.54 20.28 -7.69
N VAL A 172 8.99 19.97 -6.47
CA VAL A 172 9.28 20.97 -5.43
C VAL A 172 10.49 21.84 -5.82
N ASP A 173 11.53 21.26 -6.40
CA ASP A 173 12.69 22.03 -6.92
C ASP A 173 12.32 22.93 -8.11
N GLU A 174 11.33 22.55 -8.92
CA GLU A 174 10.83 23.37 -10.04
C GLU A 174 9.81 24.44 -9.61
N GLY A 175 9.48 24.57 -8.31
CA GLY A 175 8.52 25.55 -7.82
C GLY A 175 7.07 25.31 -8.26
N VAL A 176 6.73 24.09 -8.70
CA VAL A 176 5.40 23.75 -9.20
C VAL A 176 4.51 23.26 -8.05
N ASN A 177 3.46 24.02 -7.73
CA ASN A 177 2.43 23.59 -6.79
C ASN A 177 1.70 22.33 -7.31
N VAL A 178 2.01 21.17 -6.72
CA VAL A 178 1.28 19.92 -6.98
C VAL A 178 -0.03 19.97 -6.21
N THR A 179 -1.05 20.57 -6.82
CA THR A 179 -2.41 20.59 -6.28
C THR A 179 -3.15 19.33 -6.73
N GLY A 180 -2.82 18.20 -6.11
CA GLY A 180 -3.44 16.91 -6.37
C GLY A 180 -3.88 16.26 -5.06
N GLY A 181 -5.12 16.54 -4.64
CA GLY A 181 -5.95 15.62 -3.86
C GLY A 181 -5.35 14.90 -2.65
N ASN A 182 -4.41 15.47 -1.90
CA ASN A 182 -4.19 15.11 -0.50
C ASN A 182 -3.46 16.25 0.22
N THR A 183 -4.15 16.86 1.18
CA THR A 183 -3.74 18.02 1.99
C THR A 183 -2.48 17.76 2.84
N THR A 184 -1.87 16.58 2.74
CA THR A 184 -0.74 16.11 3.54
C THR A 184 0.63 16.47 2.97
N VAL A 185 0.76 16.71 1.66
CA VAL A 185 2.07 16.92 1.01
C VAL A 185 2.58 18.37 1.12
N SER A 186 1.68 19.37 1.07
CA SER A 186 2.05 20.76 1.38
C SER A 186 2.43 20.96 2.85
N ALA A 187 1.84 20.17 3.76
CA ALA A 187 2.18 20.23 5.18
C ALA A 187 3.60 19.70 5.44
N MET A 188 4.01 18.60 4.79
CA MET A 188 5.36 18.06 4.98
C MET A 188 6.47 18.91 4.34
N THR A 189 6.24 19.46 3.15
CA THR A 189 7.23 20.34 2.48
C THR A 189 7.39 21.69 3.18
N GLY A 190 6.27 22.29 3.64
CA GLY A 190 6.31 23.48 4.50
C GLY A 190 6.99 23.23 5.85
N LEU A 191 6.78 22.05 6.45
CA LEU A 191 7.43 21.66 7.71
C LEU A 191 8.94 21.48 7.52
N VAL A 192 9.37 20.87 6.42
CA VAL A 192 10.79 20.65 6.10
C VAL A 192 11.52 21.97 5.82
N ILE A 193 10.97 22.84 4.96
CA ILE A 193 11.60 24.12 4.61
C ILE A 193 11.55 25.08 5.81
N GLY A 194 10.44 25.11 6.54
CA GLY A 194 10.29 25.91 7.76
C GLY A 194 11.32 25.51 8.81
N ASN A 195 11.54 24.22 9.02
CA ASN A 195 12.53 23.72 9.97
C ASN A 195 13.96 24.13 9.57
N THR A 196 14.35 23.94 8.31
CA THR A 196 15.72 24.30 7.85
C THR A 196 16.00 25.80 8.02
N LEU A 197 15.04 26.68 7.70
CA LEU A 197 15.17 28.12 7.92
C LEU A 197 15.28 28.47 9.41
N ILE A 198 14.46 27.86 10.27
CA ILE A 198 14.51 28.06 11.72
C ILE A 198 15.90 27.66 12.26
N TYR A 199 16.43 26.50 11.85
CA TYR A 199 17.75 26.05 12.32
C TYR A 199 18.89 26.93 11.80
N GLY A 200 18.82 27.43 10.57
CA GLY A 200 19.78 28.42 10.05
C GLY A 200 19.79 29.71 10.87
N ILE A 201 18.61 30.22 11.24
CA ILE A 201 18.48 31.40 12.11
C ILE A 201 19.05 31.12 13.50
N LEU A 202 18.73 29.97 14.10
CA LEU A 202 19.25 29.58 15.42
C LEU A 202 20.78 29.44 15.42
N PHE A 203 21.37 28.93 14.34
CA PHE A 203 22.82 28.88 14.17
C PHE A 203 23.45 30.29 14.15
N ILE A 204 22.90 31.21 13.35
CA ILE A 204 23.38 32.60 13.28
C ILE A 204 23.27 33.27 14.66
N ILE A 205 22.15 33.11 15.34
CA ILE A 205 21.93 33.63 16.69
C ILE A 205 23.00 33.08 17.65
N SER A 206 23.29 31.78 17.58
CA SER A 206 24.29 31.13 18.43
C SER A 206 25.70 31.69 18.21
N VAL A 207 26.09 31.91 16.95
CA VAL A 207 27.36 32.55 16.59
C VAL A 207 27.42 33.99 17.11
N LEU A 208 26.32 34.74 17.03
CA LEU A 208 26.25 36.10 17.56
C LEU A 208 26.36 36.14 19.09
N PHE A 209 25.70 35.23 19.81
CA PHE A 209 25.84 35.11 21.27
C PHE A 209 27.27 34.74 21.68
N LEU A 210 27.89 33.80 20.96
CA LEU A 210 29.27 33.43 21.18
C LEU A 210 30.21 34.62 20.91
N GLY A 211 30.02 35.32 19.78
CA GLY A 211 30.77 36.54 19.46
C GLY A 211 30.60 37.65 20.50
N TYR A 212 29.37 37.85 20.99
CA TYR A 212 29.07 38.80 22.06
C TYR A 212 29.79 38.45 23.36
N SER A 213 29.93 37.16 23.69
CA SER A 213 30.63 36.73 24.91
C SER A 213 32.12 37.11 24.92
N PHE A 214 32.74 37.28 23.74
CA PHE A 214 34.13 37.72 23.59
C PHE A 214 34.32 39.24 23.70
N VAL A 215 33.24 40.02 23.73
CA VAL A 215 33.35 41.48 23.91
C VAL A 215 33.73 41.73 25.37
N ASP A 216 35.02 42.01 25.58
CA ASP A 216 35.59 42.27 26.91
C ASP A 216 34.97 43.54 27.51
N ASN A 217 34.06 43.31 28.46
CA ASN A 217 33.48 44.35 29.27
C ASN A 217 33.46 43.85 30.71
N LYS A 218 34.42 44.32 31.50
CA LYS A 218 34.60 43.96 32.91
C LYS A 218 33.33 44.09 33.76
N ASN A 219 32.39 44.96 33.35
CA ASN A 219 31.12 45.16 34.05
C ASN A 219 30.04 44.12 33.68
N ARG A 220 30.32 43.15 32.80
CA ARG A 220 29.34 42.22 32.24
C ARG A 220 29.78 40.75 32.25
N LEU A 221 30.72 40.35 33.12
CA LEU A 221 31.21 38.96 33.18
C LEU A 221 30.08 37.92 33.28
N TYR A 222 29.07 38.16 34.13
CA TYR A 222 27.90 37.26 34.22
C TYR A 222 27.11 37.17 32.92
N GLY A 223 26.97 38.27 32.18
CA GLY A 223 26.29 38.29 30.89
C GLY A 223 27.06 37.50 29.82
N ASN A 224 28.40 37.57 29.85
CA ASN A 224 29.25 36.85 28.91
C ASN A 224 29.24 35.34 29.18
N VAL A 225 29.23 34.92 30.46
CA VAL A 225 29.07 33.51 30.89
C VAL A 225 27.75 32.94 30.42
N VAL A 226 26.64 33.65 30.63
CA VAL A 226 25.31 33.20 30.19
C VAL A 226 25.25 33.10 28.66
N ALA A 227 25.78 34.09 27.94
CA ALA A 227 25.81 34.08 26.47
C ALA A 227 26.62 32.90 25.90
N ALA A 228 27.81 32.64 26.45
CA ALA A 228 28.65 31.52 26.03
C ALA A 228 27.97 30.17 26.32
N PHE A 229 27.38 29.99 27.50
CA PHE A 229 26.66 28.77 27.86
C PHE A 229 25.42 28.53 27.00
N SER A 230 24.63 29.58 26.74
CA SER A 230 23.47 29.49 25.84
C SER A 230 23.88 29.10 24.42
N SER A 231 24.98 29.66 23.90
CA SER A 231 25.49 29.28 22.57
C SER A 231 25.94 27.81 22.52
N ALA A 232 26.58 27.31 23.57
CA ALA A 232 27.00 25.92 23.67
C ALA A 232 25.82 24.95 23.58
N ILE A 233 24.75 25.21 24.35
CA ILE A 233 23.53 24.39 24.32
C ILE A 233 22.94 24.37 22.91
N MET A 234 22.86 25.54 22.26
CA MET A 234 22.28 25.64 20.92
C MET A 234 23.10 24.84 19.89
N PHE A 235 24.43 24.90 19.92
CA PHE A 235 25.27 24.10 19.03
C PHE A 235 25.12 22.59 19.26
N PHE A 236 24.95 22.14 20.51
CA PHE A 236 24.65 20.74 20.81
C PHE A 236 23.28 20.30 20.29
N THR A 237 22.26 21.15 20.41
CA THR A 237 20.94 20.82 19.86
C THR A 237 20.94 20.74 18.33
N LEU A 238 21.71 21.62 17.67
CA LEU A 238 21.87 21.62 16.21
C LEU A 238 22.65 20.39 15.72
N SER A 239 23.66 19.92 16.46
CA SER A 239 24.42 18.72 16.08
C SER A 239 23.56 17.46 16.14
N VAL A 240 22.79 17.26 17.21
CA VAL A 240 21.87 16.11 17.34
C VAL A 240 20.86 16.08 16.18
N TRP A 241 20.32 17.23 15.78
CA TRP A 241 19.38 17.31 14.66
C TRP A 241 20.04 17.01 13.31
N SER A 242 21.25 17.51 13.07
CA SER A 242 21.97 17.21 11.81
C SER A 242 22.28 15.72 11.63
N VAL A 243 22.46 14.97 12.72
CA VAL A 243 22.64 13.51 12.68
C VAL A 243 21.33 12.80 12.30
N THR A 244 20.18 13.24 12.81
CA THR A 244 18.88 12.63 12.49
C THR A 244 18.37 13.01 11.11
N GLY A 245 18.76 14.17 10.57
CA GLY A 245 18.45 14.61 9.20
C GLY A 245 19.00 13.68 8.10
N ASN A 246 20.06 12.90 8.37
CA ASN A 246 20.63 11.91 7.43
C ASN A 246 19.64 10.85 6.96
N VAL A 247 18.58 10.60 7.73
CA VAL A 247 17.58 9.58 7.39
C VAL A 247 16.65 10.05 6.28
N LEU A 248 16.60 11.36 5.98
CA LEU A 248 15.55 11.95 5.14
C LEU A 248 16.01 12.42 3.74
N TYR A 249 17.28 12.75 3.52
CA TYR A 249 17.70 13.51 2.32
C TYR A 249 18.66 12.77 1.34
N GLY A 250 18.89 11.47 1.52
CA GLY A 250 19.74 10.66 0.61
C GLY A 250 21.25 10.84 0.81
N GLU A 251 22.07 10.01 0.14
CA GLU A 251 23.49 9.82 0.47
C GLU A 251 24.37 11.07 0.29
N GLU A 252 24.13 11.91 -0.72
CA GLU A 252 24.95 13.10 -0.97
C GLU A 252 24.73 14.20 0.08
N SER A 253 23.48 14.37 0.53
CA SER A 253 23.14 15.29 1.62
C SER A 253 23.74 14.85 2.96
N ALA A 254 24.00 13.55 3.11
CA ALA A 254 24.47 12.98 4.35
C ALA A 254 25.92 13.38 4.66
N VAL A 255 26.73 13.64 3.64
CA VAL A 255 28.11 14.10 3.81
C VAL A 255 28.13 15.52 4.39
N MET A 256 27.35 16.44 3.80
CA MET A 256 27.25 17.82 4.29
C MET A 256 26.66 17.89 5.70
N ALA A 257 25.64 17.10 5.99
CA ALA A 257 25.04 17.04 7.32
C ALA A 257 26.03 16.54 8.39
N LYS A 258 26.85 15.54 8.08
CA LYS A 258 27.93 15.06 8.97
C LYS A 258 29.00 16.12 9.22
N SER A 259 29.43 16.82 8.18
CA SER A 259 30.40 17.92 8.32
C SER A 259 29.86 19.07 9.17
N LEU A 260 28.59 19.43 9.00
CA LEU A 260 27.94 20.47 9.80
C LEU A 260 27.75 20.03 11.26
N SER A 261 27.36 18.77 11.49
CA SER A 261 27.29 18.18 12.83
C SER A 261 28.61 18.28 13.56
N PHE A 262 29.69 17.90 12.88
CA PHE A 262 31.04 17.92 13.43
C PHE A 262 31.45 19.35 13.80
N LEU A 263 31.21 20.32 12.91
CA LEU A 263 31.48 21.73 13.18
C LEU A 263 30.70 22.24 14.40
N CYS A 264 29.41 21.91 14.51
CA CYS A 264 28.58 22.31 15.66
C CYS A 264 29.11 21.72 16.97
N VAL A 265 29.51 20.45 17.00
CA VAL A 265 30.12 19.84 18.20
C VAL A 265 31.41 20.57 18.59
N MET A 266 32.29 20.86 17.62
CA MET A 266 33.54 21.56 17.89
C MET A 266 33.30 22.97 18.46
N LEU A 267 32.37 23.73 17.87
CA LEU A 267 31.99 25.06 18.39
C LEU A 267 31.35 24.98 19.78
N GLY A 268 30.50 23.97 20.03
CA GLY A 268 29.92 23.72 21.35
C GLY A 268 30.98 23.44 22.41
N VAL A 269 31.98 22.60 22.11
CA VAL A 269 33.10 22.31 23.01
C VAL A 269 33.92 23.57 23.31
N VAL A 270 34.23 24.38 22.30
CA VAL A 270 34.94 25.65 22.48
C VAL A 270 34.16 26.60 23.40
N ALA A 271 32.85 26.72 23.19
CA ALA A 271 32.00 27.57 24.02
C ALA A 271 31.93 27.09 25.48
N VAL A 272 31.89 25.78 25.73
CA VAL A 272 31.95 25.21 27.10
C VAL A 272 33.29 25.50 27.77
N LEU A 273 34.41 25.25 27.09
CA LEU A 273 35.75 25.51 27.63
C LEU A 273 35.93 27.00 27.94
N TYR A 274 35.46 27.88 27.06
CA TYR A 274 35.48 29.32 27.28
C TYR A 274 34.66 29.73 28.51
N THR A 275 33.46 29.15 28.67
CA THR A 275 32.60 29.38 29.84
C THR A 275 33.29 28.96 31.14
N ILE A 276 33.96 27.80 31.14
CA ILE A 276 34.73 27.32 32.31
C ILE A 276 35.86 28.30 32.64
N GLY A 277 36.60 28.77 31.63
CA GLY A 277 37.65 29.77 31.81
C GLY A 277 37.14 31.05 32.49
N MET A 278 36.01 31.60 32.01
CA MET A 278 35.40 32.78 32.63
C MET A 278 34.92 32.53 34.06
N ILE A 279 34.36 31.36 34.36
CA ILE A 279 33.94 31.01 35.74
C ILE A 279 35.15 30.98 36.68
N LEU A 280 36.27 30.40 36.23
CA LEU A 280 37.50 30.37 37.01
C LEU A 280 38.05 31.78 37.27
N GLU A 281 37.99 32.68 36.29
CA GLU A 281 38.36 34.09 36.47
C GLU A 281 37.45 34.80 37.48
N ILE A 282 36.14 34.56 37.46
CA ILE A 282 35.20 35.11 38.47
C ILE A 282 35.57 34.64 39.87
N ILE A 283 35.86 33.35 40.03
CA ILE A 283 36.23 32.77 41.32
C ILE A 283 37.54 33.39 41.83
N ALA A 284 38.53 33.54 40.95
CA ALA A 284 39.80 34.17 41.29
C ALA A 284 39.63 35.63 41.73
N MET A 285 38.85 36.42 40.98
CA MET A 285 38.57 37.82 41.34
C MET A 285 37.85 37.94 42.69
N LYS A 286 36.89 37.05 42.98
CA LYS A 286 36.19 37.05 44.26
C LYS A 286 37.09 36.65 45.41
N ALA A 287 37.98 35.68 45.21
CA ALA A 287 38.97 35.30 46.21
C ALA A 287 39.93 36.45 46.54
N GLU A 288 40.40 37.19 45.53
CA GLU A 288 41.23 38.39 45.74
C GLU A 288 40.47 39.52 46.47
N GLU A 289 39.16 39.67 46.20
CA GLU A 289 38.32 40.66 46.89
C GLU A 289 38.12 40.30 48.38
N GLU A 290 37.86 39.02 48.67
CA GLU A 290 37.75 38.51 50.05
C GLU A 290 39.09 38.65 50.81
N GLU A 291 40.21 38.36 50.16
CA GLU A 291 41.56 38.57 50.75
C GLU A 291 41.81 40.04 51.06
N LYS A 292 41.48 40.96 50.13
CA LYS A 292 41.60 42.40 50.38
C LYS A 292 40.68 42.88 51.51
N ALA A 293 39.45 42.38 51.56
CA ALA A 293 38.51 42.74 52.61
C ALA A 293 38.95 42.26 54.01
N LEU A 294 39.62 41.11 54.08
CA LEU A 294 40.25 40.60 55.31
C LEU A 294 41.44 41.48 55.72
N LEU A 295 42.31 41.87 54.78
CA LEU A 295 43.46 42.74 55.05
C LEU A 295 43.04 44.15 55.52
N ASP A 296 41.93 44.67 55.01
CA ASP A 296 41.39 45.99 55.38
C ASP A 296 40.60 45.97 56.71
N GLY A 297 40.48 44.82 57.39
CA GLY A 297 39.75 44.69 58.65
C GLY A 297 38.24 44.90 58.55
N ARG A 298 37.67 44.77 57.34
CA ARG A 298 36.23 44.98 57.09
C ARG A 298 35.35 43.77 57.38
N ILE A 299 35.95 42.61 57.65
CA ILE A 299 35.24 41.36 57.96
C ILE A 299 35.70 40.88 59.35
N ILE A 300 34.88 41.14 60.37
CA ILE A 300 34.92 40.50 61.70
C ILE A 300 33.58 39.82 61.91
#